data_AF-A0A3S4RGE9-F1
#
_entry.id   AF-A0A3S4RGE9-F1
#
_cell.length_a   1.000
_cell.length_b   1.000
_cell.length_c   1.000
_cell.angle_alpha   90.00
_cell.angle_beta   90.00
_cell.angle_gamma   90.00
#
_symmetry.space_group_name_H-M   'P 1'
#
loop_
_entity.id
_entity.type
_entity.pdbx_description
1 polymer ?
#
loop_
_entity_poly.entity_id
_entity_poly.type
_entity_poly.pdbx_seq_one_letter_code
_entity_poly.pdbx_strand_id
1 'polypeptide(L)'
;MDANPYATPRVELVEQGIPDAFRRRWTPAQLRILAWLCLASIAGGVVLMVLSLLEAFGDGAAFRVYADWLGLLLSLLGAYLLLRLKHLVESRFRGPSLAWPVWLSILLTLLGEGWSLLAVTDDALQGWNWQALVYFALLALIGATTLWLGLRLLKQENLYPSLRIMAWLDIAGGAMLASVLLLVLAVLPLLAATVAMALACWRAARELERS
;
A
#
# COMPACT_ATOMS: atom_id res chain seq x y z
N MET A 1 37.65 32.87 -33.95
CA MET A 1 36.39 32.17 -33.61
C MET A 1 36.80 30.78 -33.13
N ASP A 2 37.09 30.66 -31.85
CA ASP A 2 37.66 29.44 -31.27
C ASP A 2 36.55 28.43 -30.98
N ALA A 3 36.35 27.50 -31.91
CA ALA A 3 35.44 26.38 -31.72
C ALA A 3 36.09 25.36 -30.77
N ASN A 4 35.85 25.53 -29.46
CA ASN A 4 36.34 24.63 -28.43
C ASN A 4 35.77 23.20 -28.62
N PRO A 5 36.58 22.20 -29.01
CA PRO A 5 36.13 20.83 -29.26
C PRO A 5 35.71 20.06 -28.01
N TYR A 6 36.04 20.59 -26.82
CA TYR A 6 35.70 20.01 -25.52
C TYR A 6 34.51 20.72 -24.85
N ALA A 7 33.80 21.58 -25.57
CA ALA A 7 32.55 22.13 -25.08
C ALA A 7 31.58 20.96 -24.84
N THR A 8 31.14 20.80 -23.58
CA THR A 8 30.13 19.80 -23.23
C THR A 8 28.93 20.01 -24.15
N PRO A 9 28.51 18.98 -24.90
CA PRO A 9 27.38 19.11 -25.80
C PRO A 9 26.17 19.51 -24.95
N ARG A 10 25.68 20.74 -25.16
CA ARG A 10 24.40 21.23 -24.64
C ARG A 10 23.28 20.56 -25.42
N VAL A 11 23.25 19.22 -25.41
CA VAL A 11 22.01 18.51 -25.64
C VAL A 11 21.17 18.89 -24.43
N GLU A 12 19.98 19.45 -24.65
CA GLU A 12 18.93 19.40 -23.65
C GLU A 12 18.89 17.94 -23.21
N LEU A 13 19.51 17.63 -22.07
CA LEU A 13 19.12 16.46 -21.29
C LEU A 13 17.62 16.59 -21.32
N VAL A 14 16.95 15.70 -22.06
CA VAL A 14 15.50 15.66 -22.12
C VAL A 14 15.14 15.59 -20.65
N GLU A 15 14.84 16.75 -20.07
CA GLU A 15 14.33 16.83 -18.73
C GLU A 15 13.19 15.84 -18.83
N GLN A 16 13.22 14.82 -17.97
CA GLN A 16 12.12 13.87 -17.90
C GLN A 16 10.94 14.66 -17.35
N GLY A 17 10.41 15.55 -18.20
CA GLY A 17 9.35 16.47 -17.94
C GLY A 17 8.17 15.63 -17.55
N ILE A 18 7.40 16.18 -16.64
CA ILE A 18 6.21 15.54 -16.12
C ILE A 18 5.37 15.11 -17.32
N PRO A 19 5.11 13.79 -17.53
CA PRO A 19 4.37 13.32 -18.68
C PRO A 19 3.03 14.05 -18.80
N ASP A 20 2.62 14.45 -20.00
CA ASP A 20 1.37 15.20 -20.18
C ASP A 20 0.12 14.40 -19.74
N ALA A 21 0.22 13.07 -19.79
CA ALA A 21 -0.79 12.17 -19.22
C ALA A 21 -0.95 12.33 -17.70
N PHE A 22 0.14 12.63 -16.98
CA PHE A 22 0.12 12.91 -15.54
C PHE A 22 -0.50 14.29 -15.27
N ARG A 23 -0.10 15.32 -16.02
CA ARG A 23 -0.64 16.69 -15.88
C ARG A 23 -2.13 16.80 -16.19
N ARG A 24 -2.62 16.06 -17.20
CA ARG A 24 -4.05 16.07 -17.55
C ARG A 24 -4.94 15.33 -16.55
N ARG A 25 -4.40 14.34 -15.84
CA ARG A 25 -5.20 13.39 -15.03
C ARG A 25 -5.18 13.70 -13.54
N TRP A 26 -4.20 14.46 -13.06
CA TRP A 26 -4.00 14.73 -11.64
C TRP A 26 -3.97 16.22 -11.33
N THR A 27 -4.64 16.60 -10.25
CA THR A 27 -4.53 17.94 -9.67
C THR A 27 -3.76 17.89 -8.35
N PRO A 28 -3.03 18.96 -7.98
CA PRO A 28 -2.28 18.99 -6.72
C PRO A 28 -3.19 18.84 -5.49
N ALA A 29 -4.42 19.37 -5.55
CA ALA A 29 -5.41 19.21 -4.50
C ALA A 29 -5.83 17.74 -4.29
N GLN A 30 -6.06 16.98 -5.37
CA GLN A 30 -6.39 15.56 -5.28
C GLN A 30 -5.27 14.75 -4.65
N LEU A 31 -4.01 15.03 -5.00
CA LEU A 31 -2.85 14.34 -4.43
C LEU A 31 -2.64 14.66 -2.94
N ARG A 32 -2.94 15.90 -2.53
CA ARG A 32 -2.98 16.27 -1.10
C ARG A 32 -4.05 15.51 -0.34
N ILE A 33 -5.27 15.43 -0.89
CA ILE A 33 -6.36 14.67 -0.30
C ILE A 33 -5.97 13.19 -0.18
N LEU A 34 -5.33 12.63 -1.21
CA LEU A 34 -4.86 11.25 -1.18
C LEU A 34 -3.80 11.01 -0.08
N ALA A 35 -2.87 11.94 0.09
CA ALA A 35 -1.89 11.87 1.17
C ALA A 35 -2.54 11.94 2.57
N TRP A 36 -3.56 12.79 2.74
CA TRP A 36 -4.35 12.84 3.97
C TRP A 36 -5.15 11.56 4.21
N LEU A 37 -5.68 10.93 3.15
CA LEU A 37 -6.35 9.63 3.22
C LEU A 37 -5.39 8.52 3.66
N CYS A 38 -4.14 8.51 3.16
CA CYS A 38 -3.10 7.60 3.66
C CYS A 38 -2.81 7.84 5.16
N LEU A 39 -2.79 9.11 5.59
CA LEU A 39 -2.55 9.45 6.99
C LEU A 39 -3.72 9.01 7.88
N ALA A 40 -4.94 9.17 7.40
CA ALA A 40 -6.15 8.67 8.05
C ALA A 40 -6.17 7.14 8.12
N SER A 41 -5.71 6.43 7.07
CA SER A 41 -5.61 4.96 7.11
C SER A 41 -4.57 4.48 8.13
N ILE A 42 -3.45 5.19 8.28
CA ILE A 42 -2.46 4.88 9.33
C ILE A 42 -3.08 5.07 10.71
N ALA A 43 -3.73 6.22 10.94
CA ALA A 43 -4.38 6.50 12.22
C ALA A 43 -5.43 5.43 12.55
N GLY A 44 -6.27 5.04 11.59
CA GLY A 44 -7.24 3.97 11.77
C GLY A 44 -6.58 2.62 12.04
N GLY A 45 -5.49 2.27 11.35
CA GLY A 45 -4.75 1.03 11.62
C GLY A 45 -4.13 0.98 13.01
N VAL A 46 -3.62 2.10 13.51
CA VAL A 46 -3.11 2.22 14.89
C VAL A 46 -4.24 2.07 15.91
N VAL A 47 -5.41 2.69 15.66
CA VAL A 47 -6.60 2.54 16.50
C VAL A 47 -7.03 1.08 16.57
N LEU A 48 -7.09 0.36 15.44
CA LEU A 48 -7.38 -1.07 15.44
C LEU A 48 -6.37 -1.87 16.26
N MET A 49 -5.08 -1.59 16.13
CA MET A 49 -4.05 -2.29 16.90
C MET A 49 -4.22 -2.10 18.41
N VAL A 50 -4.57 -0.87 18.83
CA VAL A 50 -4.87 -0.57 20.24
C VAL A 50 -6.14 -1.28 20.71
N LEU A 51 -7.19 -1.32 19.89
CA LEU A 51 -8.44 -2.03 20.21
C LEU A 51 -8.20 -3.54 20.34
N SER A 52 -7.46 -4.16 19.42
CA SER A 52 -7.10 -5.58 19.50
C SER A 52 -6.26 -5.89 20.74
N LEU A 53 -5.38 -4.98 21.16
CA LEU A 53 -4.60 -5.14 22.38
C LEU A 53 -5.49 -5.02 23.64
N LEU A 54 -6.40 -4.05 23.67
CA LEU A 54 -7.37 -3.88 24.75
C LEU A 54 -8.29 -5.11 24.91
N GLU A 55 -8.78 -5.66 23.79
CA GLU A 55 -9.54 -6.90 23.78
C GLU A 55 -8.77 -8.07 24.42
N ALA A 56 -7.47 -8.18 24.13
CA ALA A 56 -6.63 -9.23 24.70
C ALA A 56 -6.41 -9.10 26.23
N PHE A 57 -6.53 -7.89 26.80
CA PHE A 57 -6.31 -7.63 28.23
C PHE A 57 -7.59 -7.62 29.10
N GLY A 58 -8.77 -7.79 28.50
CA GLY A 58 -10.04 -7.99 29.21
C GLY A 58 -10.94 -6.75 29.21
N ASP A 59 -12.22 -6.98 28.88
CA ASP A 59 -13.33 -6.01 28.71
C ASP A 59 -13.50 -5.33 27.32
N GLY A 60 -13.21 -6.05 26.24
CA GLY A 60 -13.30 -5.53 24.86
C GLY A 60 -14.58 -5.86 24.06
N ALA A 61 -15.51 -6.67 24.58
CA ALA A 61 -16.63 -7.19 23.77
C ALA A 61 -17.54 -6.09 23.16
N ALA A 62 -17.66 -4.94 23.83
CA ALA A 62 -18.42 -3.79 23.31
C ALA A 62 -17.72 -3.05 22.16
N PHE A 63 -16.39 -3.13 22.08
CA PHE A 63 -15.59 -2.45 21.06
C PHE A 63 -15.36 -3.29 19.81
N ARG A 64 -15.62 -4.59 19.87
CA ARG A 64 -15.46 -5.52 18.77
C ARG A 64 -16.25 -5.14 17.53
N VAL A 65 -17.53 -4.79 17.70
CA VAL A 65 -18.37 -4.35 16.58
C VAL A 65 -17.77 -3.11 15.91
N TYR A 66 -17.23 -2.18 16.69
CA TYR A 66 -16.55 -1.01 16.14
C TYR A 66 -15.24 -1.38 15.43
N ALA A 67 -14.47 -2.32 15.97
CA ALA A 67 -13.25 -2.83 15.34
C ALA A 67 -13.54 -3.52 14.00
N ASP A 68 -14.60 -4.32 13.91
CA ASP A 68 -15.01 -5.00 12.67
C ASP A 68 -15.42 -4.00 11.59
N TRP A 69 -16.27 -3.02 11.92
CA TRP A 69 -16.66 -1.97 10.97
C TRP A 69 -15.49 -1.08 10.56
N LEU A 70 -14.62 -0.73 11.51
CA LEU A 70 -13.43 0.06 11.24
C LEU A 70 -12.44 -0.71 10.36
N GLY A 71 -12.25 -2.01 10.59
CA GLY A 71 -11.49 -2.94 9.76
C GLY A 71 -11.98 -2.97 8.32
N LEU A 72 -13.29 -3.18 8.15
CA LEU A 72 -13.91 -3.18 6.83
C LEU A 72 -13.75 -1.84 6.10
N LEU A 73 -13.94 -0.71 6.81
CA LEU A 73 -13.73 0.62 6.23
C LEU A 73 -12.25 0.86 5.85
N LEU A 74 -11.31 0.41 6.67
CA LEU A 74 -9.88 0.51 6.39
C LEU A 74 -9.46 -0.38 5.22
N SER A 75 -10.03 -1.57 5.10
CA SER A 75 -9.82 -2.47 3.96
C SER A 75 -10.31 -1.84 2.65
N LEU A 76 -11.52 -1.27 2.65
CA LEU A 76 -12.05 -0.54 1.49
C LEU A 76 -11.20 0.69 1.15
N LEU A 77 -10.77 1.44 2.16
CA LEU A 77 -9.87 2.57 1.98
C LEU A 77 -8.52 2.11 1.41
N GLY A 78 -7.95 1.02 1.92
CA GLY A 78 -6.72 0.42 1.42
C GLY A 78 -6.82 -0.01 -0.04
N ALA A 79 -7.93 -0.65 -0.43
CA ALA A 79 -8.22 -1.00 -1.82
C ALA A 79 -8.31 0.25 -2.72
N TYR A 80 -8.99 1.29 -2.26
CA TYR A 80 -9.05 2.57 -2.98
C TYR A 80 -7.66 3.21 -3.14
N LEU A 81 -6.86 3.23 -2.07
CA LEU A 81 -5.49 3.75 -2.12
C LEU A 81 -4.64 2.97 -3.11
N LEU A 82 -4.71 1.63 -3.12
CA LEU A 82 -3.99 0.79 -4.08
C LEU A 82 -4.38 1.08 -5.54
N LEU A 83 -5.67 1.28 -5.82
CA LEU A 83 -6.13 1.68 -7.16
C LEU A 83 -5.58 3.05 -7.57
N ARG A 84 -5.55 4.01 -6.64
CA ARG A 84 -4.99 5.34 -6.89
C ARG A 84 -3.48 5.30 -7.08
N LEU A 85 -2.76 4.51 -6.28
CA LEU A 85 -1.32 4.27 -6.44
C LEU A 85 -1.01 3.70 -7.82
N LYS A 86 -1.74 2.67 -8.23
CA LYS A 86 -1.61 2.06 -9.56
C LYS A 86 -1.74 3.12 -10.64
N HIS A 87 -2.81 3.92 -10.61
CA HIS A 87 -3.02 4.98 -11.61
C HIS A 87 -1.92 6.03 -11.58
N LEU A 88 -1.42 6.40 -10.40
CA LEU A 88 -0.31 7.34 -10.25
C LEU A 88 0.94 6.79 -10.91
N VAL A 89 1.31 5.55 -10.59
CA VAL A 89 2.50 4.90 -11.12
C VAL A 89 2.42 4.72 -12.64
N GLU A 90 1.30 4.21 -13.16
CA GLU A 90 1.08 4.01 -14.60
C GLU A 90 1.03 5.32 -15.39
N SER A 91 0.58 6.43 -14.78
CA SER A 91 0.54 7.74 -15.44
C SER A 91 1.88 8.47 -15.44
N ARG A 92 2.77 8.16 -14.48
CA ARG A 92 4.03 8.88 -14.27
C ARG A 92 5.28 8.11 -14.71
N PHE A 93 5.31 6.80 -14.52
CA PHE A 93 6.45 5.94 -14.79
C PHE A 93 6.17 5.02 -15.97
N ARG A 94 7.22 4.77 -16.76
CA ARG A 94 7.19 3.76 -17.83
C ARG A 94 7.64 2.44 -17.24
N GLY A 95 6.79 1.42 -17.33
CA GLY A 95 7.13 0.08 -16.90
C GLY A 95 5.94 -0.88 -16.93
N PRO A 96 6.13 -2.11 -16.46
CA PRO A 96 5.11 -3.14 -16.53
C PRO A 96 3.87 -2.77 -15.72
N SER A 97 2.68 -3.10 -16.22
CA SER A 97 1.43 -2.77 -15.53
C SER A 97 1.37 -3.38 -14.12
N LEU A 98 0.91 -2.57 -13.16
CA LEU A 98 0.62 -3.02 -11.79
C LEU A 98 -0.83 -3.51 -11.66
N ALA A 99 -1.61 -3.50 -12.75
CA ALA A 99 -3.01 -3.90 -12.74
C ALA A 99 -3.25 -5.28 -12.13
N TRP A 100 -2.46 -6.27 -12.53
CA TRP A 100 -2.65 -7.65 -12.07
C TRP A 100 -2.43 -7.85 -10.56
N PRO A 101 -1.26 -7.47 -9.98
CA PRO A 101 -1.06 -7.63 -8.54
C PRO A 101 -2.06 -6.80 -7.72
N VAL A 102 -2.43 -5.60 -8.18
CA VAL A 102 -3.39 -4.74 -7.46
C VAL A 102 -4.79 -5.36 -7.42
N TRP A 103 -5.30 -5.87 -8.55
CA TRP A 103 -6.59 -6.55 -8.58
C TRP A 103 -6.60 -7.81 -7.71
N LEU A 104 -5.50 -8.57 -7.75
CA LEU A 104 -5.36 -9.79 -6.94
C LEU A 104 -5.36 -9.46 -5.44
N SER A 105 -4.63 -8.43 -5.02
CA SER A 105 -4.60 -7.99 -3.62
C SER A 105 -5.97 -7.47 -3.16
N ILE A 106 -6.69 -6.71 -3.98
CA ILE A 106 -8.06 -6.24 -3.65
C ILE A 106 -8.99 -7.44 -3.47
N LEU A 107 -8.99 -8.37 -4.42
CA LEU A 107 -9.85 -9.55 -4.38
C LEU A 107 -9.56 -10.43 -3.14
N LEU A 108 -8.28 -10.67 -2.84
CA LEU A 108 -7.89 -11.46 -1.67
C LEU A 108 -8.22 -10.74 -0.35
N THR A 109 -8.04 -9.42 -0.29
CA THR A 109 -8.38 -8.65 0.92
C THR A 109 -9.88 -8.67 1.17
N LEU A 110 -10.70 -8.49 0.13
CA LEU A 110 -12.16 -8.57 0.24
C LEU A 110 -12.64 -9.99 0.61
N LEU A 111 -12.02 -11.03 0.04
CA LEU A 111 -12.30 -12.41 0.43
C LEU A 111 -11.89 -12.69 1.87
N GLY A 112 -10.75 -12.16 2.33
CA GLY A 112 -10.27 -12.28 3.70
C GLY A 112 -11.22 -11.62 4.69
N GLU A 113 -11.65 -10.39 4.43
CA GLU A 113 -12.65 -9.68 5.24
C GLU A 113 -14.00 -10.41 5.26
N GLY A 114 -14.49 -10.84 4.09
CA GLY A 114 -15.73 -11.61 4.00
C GLY A 114 -15.66 -12.93 4.77
N TRP A 115 -14.52 -13.63 4.72
CA TRP A 115 -14.29 -14.84 5.48
C TRP A 115 -14.22 -14.57 6.98
N SER A 116 -13.57 -13.48 7.40
CA SER A 116 -13.49 -13.04 8.79
C SER A 116 -14.88 -12.85 9.38
N LEU A 117 -15.75 -12.12 8.69
CA LEU A 117 -17.12 -11.82 9.14
C LEU A 117 -18.06 -13.03 9.15
N LEU A 118 -17.89 -13.98 8.22
CA LEU A 118 -18.81 -15.11 8.04
C LEU A 118 -18.40 -16.38 8.79
N ALA A 119 -17.09 -16.62 8.95
CA ALA A 119 -16.56 -17.93 9.33
C ALA A 119 -15.69 -17.92 10.59
N VAL A 120 -15.27 -16.77 11.11
CA VAL A 120 -14.47 -16.67 12.33
C VAL A 120 -15.39 -16.42 13.53
N THR A 121 -15.96 -17.49 14.08
CA THR A 121 -16.58 -17.48 15.41
C THR A 121 -15.50 -17.54 16.49
N ASP A 122 -15.78 -17.06 17.71
CA ASP A 122 -14.79 -16.93 18.81
C ASP A 122 -14.01 -18.21 19.15
N ASP A 123 -14.61 -19.38 18.90
CA ASP A 123 -13.98 -20.68 19.14
C ASP A 123 -13.12 -21.17 17.95
N ALA A 124 -13.20 -20.53 16.79
CA ALA A 124 -12.56 -21.00 15.56
C ALA A 124 -11.03 -20.91 15.59
N LEU A 125 -10.47 -19.96 16.35
CA LEU A 125 -9.03 -19.74 16.49
C LEU A 125 -8.43 -20.41 17.74
N GLN A 126 -9.25 -20.94 18.65
CA GLN A 126 -8.76 -21.58 19.88
C GLN A 126 -8.43 -23.09 19.68
N GLY A 127 -8.79 -23.68 18.53
CA GLY A 127 -8.53 -25.09 18.21
C GLY A 127 -7.99 -25.32 16.80
N TRP A 128 -7.53 -26.55 16.52
CA TRP A 128 -7.12 -26.98 15.17
C TRP A 128 -8.37 -27.16 14.29
N ASN A 129 -8.83 -26.05 13.69
CA ASN A 129 -10.00 -26.03 12.84
C ASN A 129 -9.61 -25.80 11.38
N TRP A 130 -10.31 -26.46 10.45
CA TRP A 130 -10.12 -26.25 9.01
C TRP A 130 -10.32 -24.78 8.60
N GLN A 131 -11.17 -24.04 9.34
CA GLN A 131 -11.41 -22.60 9.17
C GLN A 131 -10.15 -21.76 9.44
N ALA A 132 -9.38 -22.09 10.48
CA ALA A 132 -8.12 -21.42 10.79
C ALA A 132 -7.08 -21.67 9.69
N LEU A 133 -7.04 -22.90 9.15
CA LEU A 133 -6.14 -23.28 8.06
C LEU A 133 -6.46 -22.47 6.78
N VAL A 134 -7.74 -22.32 6.43
CA VAL A 134 -8.18 -21.48 5.31
C VAL A 134 -7.82 -20.00 5.55
N TYR A 135 -8.02 -19.50 6.76
CA TYR A 135 -7.66 -18.12 7.12
C TYR A 135 -6.15 -17.87 7.00
N PHE A 136 -5.32 -18.78 7.51
CA PHE A 136 -3.86 -18.69 7.37
C PHE A 136 -3.41 -18.82 5.91
N ALA A 137 -4.06 -19.69 5.12
CA ALA A 137 -3.77 -19.79 3.68
C ALA A 137 -4.12 -18.49 2.94
N LEU A 138 -5.26 -17.87 3.27
CA LEU A 138 -5.65 -16.56 2.73
C LEU A 138 -4.65 -15.47 3.11
N LEU A 139 -4.23 -15.40 4.37
CA LEU A 139 -3.19 -14.48 4.82
C LEU A 139 -1.88 -14.72 4.07
N ALA A 140 -1.46 -15.98 3.91
CA ALA A 140 -0.25 -16.30 3.17
C ALA A 140 -0.33 -15.86 1.70
N LEU A 141 -1.48 -16.05 1.05
CA LEU A 141 -1.75 -15.55 -0.30
C LEU A 141 -1.70 -14.03 -0.35
N ILE A 142 -2.34 -13.33 0.59
CA ILE A 142 -2.28 -11.86 0.69
C ILE A 142 -0.82 -11.41 0.79
N GLY A 143 -0.03 -12.00 1.70
CA GLY A 143 1.39 -11.70 1.86
C GLY A 143 2.21 -11.93 0.59
N ALA A 144 1.96 -13.04 -0.11
CA ALA A 144 2.60 -13.34 -1.40
C ALA A 144 2.25 -12.31 -2.48
N THR A 145 1.00 -11.83 -2.54
CA THR A 145 0.61 -10.77 -3.48
C THR A 145 1.24 -9.43 -3.15
N THR A 146 1.36 -9.08 -1.87
CA THR A 146 2.04 -7.85 -1.42
C THR A 146 3.52 -7.89 -1.81
N LEU A 147 4.17 -9.03 -1.63
CA LEU A 147 5.56 -9.25 -2.03
C LEU A 147 5.73 -9.15 -3.56
N TRP A 148 4.79 -9.71 -4.32
CA TRP A 148 4.77 -9.58 -5.78
C TRP A 148 4.57 -8.13 -6.24
N LEU A 149 3.70 -7.38 -5.55
CA LEU A 149 3.48 -5.95 -5.81
C LEU A 149 4.75 -5.14 -5.58
N GLY A 150 5.43 -5.34 -4.45
CA GLY A 150 6.70 -4.65 -4.15
C GLY A 150 7.80 -4.96 -5.18
N LEU A 151 7.93 -6.23 -5.60
CA LEU A 151 8.86 -6.62 -6.68
C LEU A 151 8.54 -5.95 -8.02
N ARG A 152 7.25 -5.85 -8.38
CA ARG A 152 6.80 -5.16 -9.60
C ARG A 152 7.03 -3.65 -9.52
N LEU A 153 6.92 -3.06 -8.33
CA LEU A 153 7.16 -1.64 -8.10
C LEU A 153 8.66 -1.31 -8.27
N LEU A 154 9.58 -2.16 -7.78
CA LEU A 154 11.02 -2.00 -8.00
C LEU A 154 11.47 -2.14 -9.45
N LYS A 155 10.66 -2.79 -10.31
CA LYS A 155 10.96 -2.98 -11.73
C LYS A 155 10.62 -1.77 -12.61
N GLN A 156 9.98 -0.72 -12.08
CA GLN A 156 9.71 0.48 -12.89
C GLN A 156 10.94 1.39 -12.95
N GLU A 157 11.09 2.09 -14.06
CA GLU A 157 12.20 3.01 -14.27
C GLU A 157 11.95 4.38 -13.61
N ASN A 158 13.01 4.99 -13.07
CA ASN A 158 13.00 6.33 -12.45
C ASN A 158 12.03 6.52 -11.27
N LEU A 159 11.84 5.48 -10.44
CA LEU A 159 10.96 5.55 -9.26
C LEU A 159 11.38 6.65 -8.27
N TYR A 160 10.39 7.31 -7.64
CA TYR A 160 10.68 8.17 -6.49
C TYR A 160 11.41 7.38 -5.38
N PRO A 161 12.39 7.99 -4.69
CA PRO A 161 13.06 7.34 -3.56
C PRO A 161 12.08 6.86 -2.48
N SER A 162 10.98 7.60 -2.27
CA SER A 162 9.92 7.20 -1.33
C SER A 162 9.16 5.95 -1.79
N LEU A 163 8.82 5.84 -3.09
CA LEU A 163 8.21 4.62 -3.64
C LEU A 163 9.16 3.43 -3.60
N ARG A 164 10.47 3.66 -3.69
CA ARG A 164 11.46 2.57 -3.57
C ARG A 164 11.51 2.04 -2.14
N ILE A 165 11.45 2.93 -1.14
CA ILE A 165 11.35 2.54 0.28
C ILE A 165 10.04 1.77 0.51
N MET A 166 8.92 2.28 -0.02
CA MET A 166 7.63 1.58 0.02
C MET A 166 7.75 0.16 -0.52
N ALA A 167 8.35 -0.01 -1.71
CA ALA A 167 8.50 -1.33 -2.34
C ALA A 167 9.27 -2.32 -1.45
N TRP A 168 10.36 -1.88 -0.82
CA TRP A 168 11.14 -2.69 0.09
C TRP A 168 10.36 -3.05 1.36
N LEU A 169 9.61 -2.10 1.90
CA LEU A 169 8.75 -2.32 3.06
C LEU A 169 7.60 -3.27 2.74
N ASP A 170 7.00 -3.19 1.55
CA ASP A 170 5.98 -4.13 1.08
C ASP A 170 6.57 -5.54 0.86
N ILE A 171 7.81 -5.66 0.37
CA ILE A 171 8.48 -6.95 0.27
C ILE A 171 8.74 -7.54 1.66
N ALA A 172 9.26 -6.75 2.60
CA ALA A 172 9.53 -7.19 3.96
C ALA A 172 8.23 -7.57 4.70
N GLY A 173 7.23 -6.69 4.65
CA GLY A 173 5.91 -6.92 5.25
C GLY A 173 5.17 -8.09 4.62
N GLY A 174 5.20 -8.21 3.29
CA GLY A 174 4.62 -9.33 2.56
C GLY A 174 5.28 -10.67 2.91
N ALA A 175 6.61 -10.71 3.03
CA ALA A 175 7.33 -11.91 3.47
C ALA A 175 6.98 -12.31 4.91
N MET A 176 6.90 -11.34 5.81
CA MET A 176 6.51 -11.56 7.21
C MET A 176 5.07 -12.06 7.32
N LEU A 177 4.14 -11.48 6.56
CA LEU A 177 2.74 -11.89 6.52
C LEU A 177 2.59 -13.28 5.91
N ALA A 178 3.34 -13.59 4.84
CA ALA A 178 3.38 -14.92 4.23
C ALA A 178 3.91 -16.01 5.19
N SER A 179 4.82 -15.64 6.09
CA SER A 179 5.34 -16.55 7.11
C SER A 179 4.32 -16.90 8.19
N VAL A 180 3.23 -16.13 8.35
CA VAL A 180 2.20 -16.22 9.40
C VAL A 180 2.73 -16.00 10.84
N LEU A 181 3.89 -16.55 11.18
CA LEU A 181 4.57 -16.41 12.48
C LEU A 181 4.89 -14.95 12.82
N LEU A 182 5.17 -14.13 11.81
CA LEU A 182 5.56 -12.73 11.98
C LEU A 182 4.41 -11.78 11.70
N LEU A 183 3.16 -12.24 11.74
CA LEU A 183 1.99 -11.44 11.35
C LEU A 183 1.85 -10.16 12.17
N VAL A 184 2.03 -10.23 13.49
CA VAL A 184 2.00 -9.04 14.37
C VAL A 184 3.11 -8.06 13.98
N LEU A 185 4.30 -8.58 13.65
CA LEU A 185 5.44 -7.76 13.27
C LEU A 185 5.30 -7.18 11.86
N ALA A 186 4.57 -7.86 10.97
CA ALA A 186 4.32 -7.44 9.58
C ALA A 186 3.52 -6.14 9.50
N VAL A 187 2.72 -5.80 10.52
CA VAL A 187 1.96 -4.56 10.56
C VAL A 187 2.87 -3.33 10.52
N LEU A 188 4.03 -3.38 11.19
CA LEU A 188 4.96 -2.25 11.25
C LEU A 188 5.51 -1.84 9.87
N PRO A 189 6.12 -2.73 9.06
CA PRO A 189 6.59 -2.37 7.73
C PRO A 189 5.44 -1.98 6.79
N LEU A 190 4.26 -2.60 6.91
CA LEU A 190 3.10 -2.23 6.08
C LEU A 190 2.59 -0.83 6.40
N LEU A 191 2.50 -0.45 7.69
CA LEU A 191 2.21 0.93 8.08
C LEU A 191 3.29 1.89 7.58
N ALA A 192 4.57 1.54 7.71
CA ALA A 192 5.66 2.36 7.16
C ALA A 192 5.58 2.50 5.63
N ALA A 193 5.11 1.48 4.90
CA ALA A 193 4.87 1.54 3.47
C ALA A 193 3.76 2.55 3.12
N THR A 194 2.67 2.58 3.89
CA THR A 194 1.61 3.59 3.71
C THR A 194 2.09 5.02 3.99
N VAL A 195 3.03 5.22 4.93
CA VAL A 195 3.71 6.52 5.14
C VAL A 195 4.53 6.90 3.90
N ALA A 196 5.32 5.96 3.37
CA ALA A 196 6.11 6.20 2.17
C ALA A 196 5.23 6.55 0.96
N MET A 197 4.04 5.95 0.86
CA MET A 197 3.03 6.28 -0.13
C MET A 197 2.47 7.70 0.07
N ALA A 198 2.15 8.11 1.30
CA ALA A 198 1.71 9.48 1.60
C ALA A 198 2.77 10.52 1.20
N LEU A 199 4.04 10.25 1.51
CA LEU A 199 5.17 11.09 1.12
C LEU A 199 5.33 11.18 -0.41
N ALA A 200 5.12 10.07 -1.12
CA ALA A 200 5.14 10.07 -2.58
C ALA A 200 4.02 10.95 -3.16
N CYS A 201 2.82 10.91 -2.58
CA CYS A 201 1.69 11.75 -3.00
C CYS A 201 1.96 13.24 -2.75
N TRP A 202 2.55 13.61 -1.61
CA TRP A 202 2.95 15.01 -1.35
C TRP A 202 4.07 15.49 -2.26
N ARG A 203 5.06 14.64 -2.58
CA ARG A 203 6.11 14.99 -3.55
C ARG A 203 5.52 15.22 -4.94
N ALA A 204 4.66 14.30 -5.39
CA ALA A 204 3.92 14.43 -6.64
C ALA A 204 3.07 15.71 -6.69
N ALA A 205 2.41 16.09 -5.58
CA ALA A 205 1.65 17.34 -5.49
C ALA A 205 2.56 18.57 -5.65
N ARG A 206 3.71 18.59 -4.97
CA ARG A 206 4.68 19.71 -5.06
C ARG A 206 5.31 19.83 -6.44
N GLU A 207 5.51 18.73 -7.15
CA GLU A 207 6.00 18.75 -8.55
C GLU A 207 4.97 19.37 -9.49
N LEU A 208 3.67 19.07 -9.31
CA LEU A 208 2.60 19.69 -10.09
C LEU A 208 2.37 21.18 -9.77
N GLU A 209 2.60 21.61 -8.53
CA GLU A 209 2.52 23.03 -8.16
C GLU A 209 3.69 23.87 -8.71
N ARG A 210 4.80 23.23 -9.07
CA ARG A 210 6.02 23.90 -9.58
C ARG A 210 6.15 23.86 -11.11
N SER A 211 5.29 23.12 -11.80
CA SER A 211 5.22 23.04 -13.27
C SER A 211 4.19 24.01 -13.82
#